data_AF-A0A1G7ZLY1-F1
#
_entry.id   AF-A0A1G7ZLY1-F1
#
_cell.length_a   1.000
_cell.length_b   1.000
_cell.length_c   1.000
_cell.angle_alpha   90.00
_cell.angle_beta   90.00
_cell.angle_gamma   90.00
#
_symmetry.space_group_name_H-M   'P 1'
#
loop_
_entity.id
_entity.type
_entity.pdbx_description
1 polymer ?
#
loop_
_entity_poly.entity_id
_entity_poly.type
_entity_poly.pdbx_seq_one_letter_code
_entity_poly.pdbx_strand_id
1 'polypeptide(L)'
;MAKIYLANCTQQHLKHCYRLRESNKLSMAEIDSGRQVLVGDNWTDSQVEGFIEHLEKCGFRRANETSRKLPEFAGLLYNVSKPVAEDQIYQGNEALVEHQEYRSASEATKSALAFDTANRAPKDKRKRLAKITEITVEQDIPPRQKATGNEVKMHLTIAEDGHADNRTAKLPI
;
A
#
# COMPACT_ATOMS: atom_id res chain seq x y z
N MET A 1 33.69 2.49 2.20
CA MET A 1 33.09 1.20 2.60
C MET A 1 31.62 1.43 2.81
N ALA A 2 30.78 0.70 2.08
CA ALA A 2 29.34 0.95 2.05
C ALA A 2 28.66 0.26 3.25
N LYS A 3 27.76 1.01 3.90
CA LYS A 3 26.86 0.49 4.93
C LYS A 3 25.46 0.42 4.35
N ILE A 4 24.71 -0.65 4.61
CA ILE A 4 23.33 -0.76 4.12
C ILE A 4 22.37 -0.76 5.30
N TYR A 5 21.49 0.22 5.30
CA TYR A 5 20.44 0.39 6.30
C TYR A 5 19.10 0.00 5.68
N LEU A 6 18.40 -0.92 6.33
CA LEU A 6 17.04 -1.29 5.97
C LEU A 6 16.09 -0.71 7.01
N ALA A 7 15.02 -0.06 6.58
CA ALA A 7 14.01 0.50 7.46
C ALA A 7 12.63 -0.08 7.13
N ASN A 8 11.87 -0.35 8.18
CA ASN A 8 10.52 -0.85 8.09
C ASN A 8 9.53 0.25 8.50
N CYS A 9 8.74 0.71 7.54
CA CYS A 9 7.70 1.73 7.75
C CYS A 9 6.34 1.10 8.06
N THR A 10 6.23 -0.24 8.02
CA THR A 10 4.99 -0.96 8.33
C THR A 10 4.83 -1.13 9.85
N GLN A 11 3.59 -1.42 10.27
CA GLN A 11 3.27 -1.81 11.65
C GLN A 11 3.60 -3.28 11.97
N GLN A 12 4.10 -4.05 11.00
CA GLN A 12 4.39 -5.47 11.16
C GLN A 12 5.88 -5.70 11.42
N HIS A 13 6.24 -6.73 12.17
CA HIS A 13 7.63 -7.16 12.29
C HIS A 13 8.05 -7.90 11.02
N LEU A 14 9.13 -7.44 10.40
CA LEU A 14 9.64 -8.04 9.17
C LEU A 14 10.84 -8.94 9.45
N LYS A 15 10.82 -10.16 8.90
CA LYS A 15 12.00 -11.03 8.82
C LYS A 15 12.45 -11.10 7.36
N HIS A 16 13.48 -10.35 7.01
CA HIS A 16 14.01 -10.34 5.66
C HIS A 16 15.11 -11.39 5.51
N CYS A 17 14.81 -12.48 4.82
CA CYS A 17 15.77 -13.51 4.46
C CYS A 17 16.48 -13.14 3.15
N TYR A 18 17.81 -13.23 3.13
CA TYR A 18 18.60 -12.94 1.95
C TYR A 18 19.82 -13.85 1.86
N ARG A 19 20.36 -13.95 0.65
CA ARG A 19 21.56 -14.73 0.36
C ARG A 19 22.52 -13.89 -0.47
N LEU A 20 23.69 -13.62 0.08
CA LEU A 20 24.76 -12.98 -0.67
C LEU A 20 25.34 -13.98 -1.67
N ARG A 21 25.59 -13.54 -2.91
CA ARG A 21 26.19 -14.38 -3.96
C ARG A 21 27.52 -14.97 -3.54
N GLU A 22 28.29 -14.23 -2.75
CA GLU A 22 29.65 -14.61 -2.36
C GLU A 22 29.72 -15.55 -1.15
N SER A 23 28.79 -15.44 -0.19
CA SER A 23 28.87 -16.24 1.04
C SER A 23 28.08 -17.54 0.99
N ASN A 24 27.24 -17.72 -0.04
CA ASN A 24 26.33 -18.86 -0.22
C ASN A 24 25.46 -19.22 1.01
N LYS A 25 25.48 -18.40 2.06
CA LYS A 25 24.86 -18.62 3.37
C LYS A 25 23.55 -17.84 3.42
N LEU A 26 22.49 -18.50 3.86
CA LEU A 26 21.24 -17.83 4.16
C LEU A 26 21.44 -16.96 5.41
N SER A 27 21.16 -15.67 5.27
CA SER A 27 21.19 -14.69 6.35
C SER A 27 19.80 -14.10 6.53
N MET A 28 19.50 -13.62 7.73
CA MET A 28 18.20 -13.06 8.07
C MET A 28 18.40 -11.76 8.86
N ALA A 29 17.70 -10.71 8.45
CA ALA A 29 17.61 -9.46 9.17
C ALA A 29 16.20 -9.32 9.74
N GLU A 30 16.08 -9.23 11.07
CA GLU A 30 14.82 -8.94 11.73
C GLU A 30 14.69 -7.42 11.93
N ILE A 31 13.65 -6.82 11.36
CA ILE A 31 13.41 -5.38 11.38
C ILE A 31 12.05 -5.14 12.03
N ASP A 32 12.09 -4.60 13.25
CA ASP A 32 10.86 -4.21 13.95
C ASP A 32 10.14 -3.07 13.24
N SER A 33 8.84 -2.95 13.51
CA SER A 33 8.00 -1.84 13.06
C SER A 33 8.63 -0.49 13.44
N GLY A 34 8.75 0.41 12.45
CA GLY A 34 9.29 1.76 12.64
C GLY A 34 10.79 1.80 12.96
N ARG A 35 11.50 0.67 12.91
CA ARG A 35 12.94 0.60 13.18
C ARG A 35 13.74 0.42 11.90
N GLN A 36 15.04 0.67 12.05
CA GLN A 36 16.03 0.37 11.02
C GLN A 36 17.12 -0.56 11.55
N VAL A 37 17.70 -1.36 10.66
CA VAL A 37 18.78 -2.30 10.96
C VAL A 37 19.91 -2.12 9.97
N LEU A 38 21.13 -2.15 10.49
CA LEU A 38 22.35 -2.22 9.69
C LEU A 38 22.59 -3.69 9.30
N VAL A 39 22.61 -3.98 8.01
CA VAL A 39 22.75 -5.35 7.49
C VAL A 39 24.10 -5.58 6.83
N GLY A 40 24.55 -4.61 6.03
CA GLY A 40 25.86 -4.65 5.39
C GLY A 40 26.83 -3.76 6.13
N ASP A 41 27.86 -4.35 6.74
CA ASP A 41 29.02 -3.63 7.24
C ASP A 41 30.26 -4.16 6.49
N ASN A 42 31.04 -3.24 5.91
CA ASN A 42 32.25 -3.52 5.13
C ASN A 42 32.07 -4.47 3.93
N TRP A 43 30.94 -4.39 3.23
CA TRP A 43 30.71 -5.13 1.99
C TRP A 43 31.46 -4.52 0.79
N THR A 44 31.78 -5.38 -0.18
CA THR A 44 32.35 -4.96 -1.48
C THR A 44 31.27 -4.31 -2.34
N ASP A 45 31.66 -3.46 -3.30
CA ASP A 45 30.69 -2.77 -4.17
C ASP A 45 29.82 -3.77 -4.97
N SER A 46 30.41 -4.89 -5.41
CA SER A 46 29.70 -6.00 -6.07
C SER A 46 28.63 -6.65 -5.16
N GLN A 47 28.94 -6.86 -3.87
CA GLN A 47 27.97 -7.38 -2.90
C GLN A 47 26.82 -6.40 -2.68
N VAL A 48 27.14 -5.10 -2.61
CA VAL A 48 26.16 -4.02 -2.40
C VAL A 48 25.19 -3.96 -3.57
N GLU A 49 25.69 -3.94 -4.81
CA GLU A 49 24.85 -3.93 -6.02
C GLU A 49 23.95 -5.16 -6.10
N GLY A 50 24.51 -6.36 -5.90
CA GLY A 50 23.73 -7.60 -5.92
C GLY A 50 22.67 -7.65 -4.80
N PHE A 51 22.93 -7.05 -3.64
CA PHE A 51 21.95 -6.95 -2.56
C PHE A 51 20.85 -5.93 -2.87
N ILE A 52 21.21 -4.78 -3.45
CA ILE A 52 20.23 -3.76 -3.88
C ILE A 52 19.25 -4.33 -4.91
N GLU A 53 19.76 -5.06 -5.92
CA GLU A 53 18.90 -5.73 -6.89
C GLU A 53 17.91 -6.72 -6.24
N HIS A 54 18.35 -7.43 -5.19
CA HIS A 54 17.49 -8.33 -4.44
C HIS A 54 16.42 -7.57 -3.65
N LEU A 55 16.81 -6.50 -2.95
CA LEU A 55 15.90 -5.65 -2.18
C LEU A 55 14.80 -5.05 -3.07
N GLU A 56 15.16 -4.52 -4.24
CA GLU A 56 14.20 -3.91 -5.17
C GLU A 56 13.19 -4.94 -5.70
N LYS A 57 13.63 -6.18 -5.97
CA LYS A 57 12.74 -7.29 -6.33
C LYS A 57 11.80 -7.70 -5.19
N CYS A 58 12.26 -7.56 -3.94
CA CYS A 58 11.44 -7.79 -2.75
C CYS A 58 10.54 -6.60 -2.38
N GLY A 59 10.50 -5.54 -3.20
CA GLY A 59 9.62 -4.39 -2.98
C GLY A 59 10.17 -3.30 -2.06
N PHE A 60 11.45 -3.38 -1.68
CA PHE A 60 12.12 -2.27 -0.99
C PHE A 60 12.38 -1.11 -1.97
N ARG A 61 12.28 0.12 -1.48
CA ARG A 61 12.54 1.35 -2.24
C ARG A 61 13.64 2.18 -1.60
N ARG A 62 14.29 3.05 -2.38
CA ARG A 62 15.30 3.95 -1.81
C ARG A 62 14.64 4.98 -0.92
N ALA A 63 15.25 5.31 0.22
CA ALA A 63 14.73 6.31 1.15
C ALA A 63 14.60 7.73 0.52
N ASN A 64 15.33 8.02 -0.56
CA ASN A 64 15.17 9.29 -1.28
C ASN A 64 13.93 9.33 -2.19
N GLU A 65 13.37 8.17 -2.53
CA GLU A 65 12.19 8.05 -3.39
C GLU A 65 10.88 8.24 -2.62
N THR A 66 10.91 8.23 -1.28
CA THR A 66 9.72 8.43 -0.44
C THR A 66 9.05 9.80 -0.66
N SER A 67 9.82 10.79 -1.14
CA SER A 67 9.30 12.12 -1.51
C SER A 67 8.49 12.12 -2.82
N ARG A 68 8.60 11.07 -3.62
CA ARG A 68 7.88 10.91 -4.89
C ARG A 68 6.66 10.03 -4.65
N LYS A 69 5.53 10.33 -5.31
CA LYS A 69 4.35 9.44 -5.30
C LYS A 69 4.76 8.06 -5.82
N LEU A 70 4.85 7.08 -4.92
CA LEU A 70 5.19 5.69 -5.24
C LEU A 70 3.87 4.95 -5.50
N PRO A 71 3.56 4.56 -6.75
CA PRO A 71 2.26 3.98 -7.09
C PRO A 71 2.04 2.58 -6.49
N GLU A 72 3.09 1.91 -6.00
CA GLU A 72 3.01 0.60 -5.34
C GLU A 72 4.11 0.52 -4.26
N PHE A 73 3.84 1.12 -3.09
CA PHE A 73 4.78 1.10 -1.97
C PHE A 73 4.46 -0.01 -0.97
N ALA A 74 5.42 -0.89 -0.73
CA ALA A 74 5.28 -2.02 0.20
C ALA A 74 5.61 -1.67 1.65
N GLY A 75 6.04 -0.44 1.96
CA GLY A 75 6.38 -0.03 3.33
C GLY A 75 7.83 -0.26 3.72
N LEU A 76 8.69 -0.63 2.78
CA LEU A 76 10.07 -1.03 3.04
C LEU A 76 11.05 -0.07 2.36
N LEU A 77 11.97 0.49 3.14
CA LEU A 77 12.96 1.44 2.65
C LEU A 77 14.37 0.91 2.85
N TYR A 78 15.28 1.32 1.97
CA TYR A 78 16.70 1.10 2.13
C TYR A 78 17.51 2.37 1.84
N ASN A 79 18.67 2.50 2.47
CA ASN A 79 19.63 3.56 2.19
C ASN A 79 21.06 3.01 2.23
N VAL A 80 21.92 3.58 1.39
CA VAL A 80 23.33 3.21 1.27
C VAL A 80 24.17 4.30 1.92
N SER A 81 25.15 3.88 2.71
CA SER A 81 26.10 4.69 3.47
C SER A 81 25.55 5.45 4.67
N LYS A 82 24.27 5.86 4.66
CA LYS A 82 23.66 6.65 5.73
C LYS A 82 22.43 5.97 6.32
N PRO A 83 22.17 6.15 7.63
CA PRO A 83 20.90 5.73 8.21
C PRO A 83 19.74 6.43 7.52
N VAL A 84 18.58 5.77 7.52
CA VAL A 84 17.31 6.35 7.06
C VAL A 84 16.89 7.39 8.09
N ALA A 85 16.51 8.58 7.62
CA ALA A 85 16.03 9.64 8.49
C ALA A 85 14.65 9.26 9.06
N GLU A 86 14.38 9.66 10.30
CA GLU A 86 13.11 9.37 10.96
C GLU A 86 11.91 9.93 10.17
N ASP A 87 12.04 11.16 9.64
CA ASP A 87 11.03 11.79 8.78
C ASP A 87 10.68 10.94 7.55
N GLN A 88 11.66 10.23 6.98
CA GLN A 88 11.44 9.37 5.82
C GLN A 88 10.65 8.11 6.19
N ILE A 89 10.80 7.62 7.43
CA ILE A 89 10.05 6.47 7.92
C ILE A 89 8.59 6.87 8.16
N TYR A 90 8.35 8.03 8.76
CA TYR A 90 6.99 8.56 8.94
C TYR A 90 6.29 8.81 7.60
N GLN A 91 6.95 9.51 6.67
CA GLN A 91 6.40 9.75 5.32
C GLN A 91 6.13 8.44 4.58
N GLY A 92 6.99 7.43 4.72
CA GLY A 92 6.77 6.10 4.16
C GLY A 92 5.53 5.44 4.74
N ASN A 93 5.32 5.55 6.06
CA ASN A 93 4.13 5.00 6.71
C ASN A 93 2.84 5.67 6.21
N GLU A 94 2.81 7.00 6.17
CA GLU A 94 1.66 7.76 5.64
C GLU A 94 1.32 7.35 4.20
N ALA A 95 2.32 7.26 3.32
CA ALA A 95 2.12 6.83 1.94
C ALA A 95 1.61 5.38 1.83
N LEU A 96 2.05 4.49 2.72
CA LEU A 96 1.55 3.13 2.78
C LEU A 96 0.09 3.07 3.23
N VAL A 97 -0.30 3.85 4.23
CA VAL A 97 -1.69 3.93 4.72
C VAL A 97 -2.59 4.45 3.61
N GLU A 98 -2.23 5.56 2.95
CA GLU A 98 -3.00 6.13 1.83
C GLU A 98 -3.20 5.10 0.70
N HIS A 99 -2.14 4.37 0.36
CA HIS A 99 -2.21 3.33 -0.67
C HIS A 99 -3.09 2.14 -0.24
N GLN A 100 -3.05 1.74 1.03
CA GLN A 100 -3.91 0.68 1.57
C GLN A 100 -5.40 1.10 1.57
N GLU A 101 -5.70 2.34 1.94
CA GLU A 101 -7.04 2.90 1.90
C GLU A 101 -7.59 2.91 0.46
N TYR A 102 -6.78 3.38 -0.50
CA TYR A 102 -7.15 3.37 -1.91
C TYR A 102 -7.43 1.95 -2.43
N ARG A 103 -6.57 0.98 -2.09
CA ARG A 103 -6.77 -0.42 -2.45
C ARG A 103 -8.03 -1.00 -1.81
N SER A 104 -8.27 -0.72 -0.54
CA SER A 104 -9.46 -1.17 0.18
C SER A 104 -10.74 -0.65 -0.49
N ALA A 105 -10.78 0.63 -0.86
CA ALA A 105 -11.90 1.22 -1.59
C ALA A 105 -12.09 0.56 -2.98
N SER A 106 -11.01 0.31 -3.73
CA SER A 106 -11.09 -0.37 -5.03
C SER A 106 -11.56 -1.83 -4.90
N GLU A 107 -11.13 -2.55 -3.88
CA GLU A 107 -11.56 -3.94 -3.65
C GLU A 107 -13.02 -4.00 -3.16
N ALA A 108 -13.44 -3.07 -2.30
CA ALA A 108 -14.83 -2.95 -1.85
C ALA A 108 -15.79 -2.63 -3.00
N THR A 109 -15.41 -1.74 -3.92
CA THR A 109 -16.22 -1.43 -5.11
C THR A 109 -16.32 -2.63 -6.07
N LYS A 110 -15.22 -3.35 -6.28
CA LYS A 110 -15.21 -4.59 -7.09
C LYS A 110 -16.07 -5.68 -6.47
N SER A 111 -15.99 -5.90 -5.16
CA SER A 111 -16.77 -6.91 -4.46
C SER A 111 -18.26 -6.59 -4.47
N ALA A 112 -18.63 -5.32 -4.30
CA ALA A 112 -20.02 -4.87 -4.41
C ALA A 112 -20.58 -5.07 -5.82
N LEU A 113 -19.82 -4.76 -6.87
CA LEU A 113 -20.22 -5.02 -8.25
C LEU A 113 -20.36 -6.52 -8.52
N ALA A 114 -19.42 -7.33 -8.03
CA ALA A 114 -19.48 -8.79 -8.17
C ALA A 114 -20.73 -9.37 -7.47
N PHE A 115 -21.03 -8.92 -6.25
CA PHE A 115 -22.22 -9.33 -5.52
C PHE A 115 -23.51 -8.93 -6.24
N ASP A 116 -23.59 -7.70 -6.78
CA ASP A 116 -24.72 -7.25 -7.59
C ASP A 116 -24.89 -8.16 -8.82
N THR A 117 -23.81 -8.41 -9.56
CA THR A 117 -23.87 -9.27 -10.76
C THR A 117 -24.26 -10.72 -10.45
N ALA A 118 -23.81 -11.30 -9.33
CA ALA A 118 -24.17 -12.65 -8.92
C ALA A 118 -25.65 -12.77 -8.51
N ASN A 119 -26.24 -11.70 -7.98
CA ASN A 119 -27.66 -11.64 -7.62
C ASN A 119 -28.58 -11.26 -8.80
N ARG A 120 -28.02 -11.02 -10.00
CA ARG A 120 -28.81 -10.90 -11.24
C ARG A 120 -29.28 -12.29 -11.65
N ALA A 121 -30.55 -12.60 -11.41
CA ALA A 121 -31.15 -13.87 -11.80
C ALA A 121 -30.99 -14.13 -13.33
N PRO A 122 -30.44 -15.29 -13.77
CA PRO A 122 -30.19 -15.55 -15.18
C PRO A 122 -31.43 -15.91 -16.02
N LYS A 123 -32.63 -16.01 -15.43
CA LYS A 123 -33.84 -16.48 -16.14
C LYS A 123 -35.08 -15.58 -16.07
N ASP A 124 -35.24 -14.75 -15.06
CA ASP A 124 -36.38 -13.83 -14.94
C ASP A 124 -35.92 -12.38 -15.00
N LYS A 125 -35.98 -11.78 -16.19
CA LYS A 125 -35.66 -10.37 -16.47
C LYS A 125 -36.53 -9.34 -15.71
N ARG A 126 -37.37 -9.77 -14.76
CA ARG A 126 -38.36 -8.91 -14.06
C ARG A 126 -38.29 -8.93 -12.54
N LYS A 127 -37.45 -9.75 -11.91
CA LYS A 127 -37.30 -9.74 -10.45
C LYS A 127 -35.84 -9.52 -10.06
N ARG A 128 -35.49 -8.24 -9.94
CA ARG A 128 -34.33 -7.83 -9.13
C ARG A 128 -34.62 -8.27 -7.69
N LEU A 129 -33.76 -9.11 -7.11
CA LEU A 129 -33.93 -9.57 -5.71
C LEU A 129 -33.44 -8.52 -4.71
N ALA A 130 -32.48 -7.67 -5.10
CA ALA A 130 -32.09 -6.49 -4.32
C ALA A 130 -32.60 -5.24 -5.03
N LYS A 131 -33.50 -4.50 -4.38
CA LYS A 131 -34.14 -3.31 -4.96
C LYS A 131 -33.23 -2.08 -4.95
N ILE A 132 -32.34 -1.96 -3.96
CA ILE A 132 -31.39 -0.84 -3.81
C ILE A 132 -30.16 -1.39 -3.10
N THR A 133 -28.99 -1.28 -3.73
CA THR A 133 -27.69 -1.44 -3.07
C THR A 133 -27.15 -0.05 -2.81
N GLU A 134 -27.18 0.36 -1.56
CA GLU A 134 -26.60 1.63 -1.09
C GLU A 134 -25.23 1.33 -0.49
N ILE A 135 -24.21 2.00 -1.02
CA ILE A 135 -22.84 1.88 -0.52
C ILE A 135 -22.47 3.24 0.05
N THR A 136 -22.46 3.32 1.38
CA THR A 136 -21.97 4.48 2.11
C THR A 136 -20.62 4.10 2.71
N VAL A 137 -19.54 4.56 2.08
CA VAL A 137 -18.20 4.47 2.68
C VAL A 137 -18.02 5.72 3.54
N GLU A 138 -18.38 5.63 4.82
CA GLU A 138 -18.09 6.66 5.81
C GLU A 138 -16.75 6.32 6.48
N GLN A 139 -15.74 7.17 6.28
CA GLN A 139 -14.50 7.12 7.05
C GLN A 139 -14.77 7.79 8.41
N ASP A 140 -14.47 7.08 9.49
CA ASP A 140 -14.82 7.46 10.86
C ASP A 140 -13.96 8.67 11.29
N ILE A 141 -14.50 9.89 11.18
CA ILE A 141 -13.82 11.11 11.67
C ILE A 141 -14.10 11.22 13.18
N PRO A 142 -13.07 11.27 14.04
CA PRO A 142 -13.26 11.42 15.48
C PRO A 142 -14.07 12.69 15.79
N PRO A 143 -15.02 12.64 16.76
CA PRO A 143 -15.82 13.81 17.10
C PRO A 143 -14.91 14.97 17.55
N ARG A 144 -15.05 16.12 16.87
CA ARG A 144 -14.34 17.42 17.05
C ARG A 144 -13.18 17.73 16.08
N GLN A 145 -12.87 16.90 15.10
CA GLN A 145 -11.93 17.28 14.04
C GLN A 145 -12.66 17.92 12.84
N LYS A 146 -12.01 18.91 12.21
CA LYS A 146 -12.52 19.56 10.99
C LYS A 146 -12.17 18.72 9.78
N ALA A 147 -13.07 18.67 8.82
CA ALA A 147 -12.89 17.93 7.58
C ALA A 147 -11.62 18.38 6.83
N THR A 148 -10.75 17.44 6.50
CA THR A 148 -9.40 17.70 5.97
C THR A 148 -9.39 17.88 4.45
N GLY A 149 -10.52 17.63 3.78
CA GLY A 149 -10.68 17.78 2.32
C GLY A 149 -10.11 16.61 1.50
N ASN A 150 -9.36 15.69 2.12
CA ASN A 150 -8.91 14.42 1.53
C ASN A 150 -9.91 13.26 1.76
N GLU A 151 -11.12 13.57 2.21
CA GLU A 151 -12.15 12.58 2.52
C GLU A 151 -12.79 12.04 1.24
N VAL A 152 -12.70 10.73 1.03
CA VAL A 152 -13.38 10.06 -0.07
C VAL A 152 -14.84 9.82 0.32
N LYS A 153 -15.70 10.83 0.14
CA LYS A 153 -17.15 10.63 0.19
C LYS A 153 -17.63 10.00 -1.12
N MET A 154 -17.61 8.68 -1.18
CA MET A 154 -18.21 7.94 -2.29
C MET A 154 -19.64 7.55 -1.91
N HIS A 155 -20.60 8.20 -2.56
CA HIS A 155 -22.01 7.82 -2.50
C HIS A 155 -22.41 7.23 -3.84
N LEU A 156 -22.52 5.90 -3.90
CA LEU A 156 -22.92 5.20 -5.11
C LEU A 156 -24.33 4.64 -4.93
N THR A 157 -25.26 5.08 -5.76
CA THR A 157 -26.61 4.52 -5.83
C THR A 157 -26.80 3.90 -7.20
N ILE A 158 -27.12 2.59 -7.23
CA ILE A 158 -27.41 1.86 -8.46
C ILE A 158 -28.94 1.71 -8.56
N ALA A 159 -29.53 2.37 -9.56
CA ALA A 159 -30.98 2.39 -9.74
C ALA A 159 -31.54 1.13 -10.45
N GLU A 160 -32.87 0.98 -10.42
CA GLU A 160 -33.66 -0.13 -11.00
C GLU A 160 -33.55 -0.29 -12.54
N ASP A 161 -32.86 0.61 -13.22
CA ASP A 161 -32.57 0.59 -14.66
C ASP A 161 -31.09 0.26 -14.96
N GLY A 162 -30.23 0.20 -13.94
CA GLY A 162 -28.79 -0.06 -14.09
C GLY A 162 -27.97 1.20 -14.41
N HIS A 163 -28.57 2.38 -14.37
CA HIS A 163 -27.83 3.64 -14.40
C HIS A 163 -27.25 3.93 -13.00
N ALA A 164 -25.95 4.24 -12.96
CA ALA A 164 -25.29 4.73 -11.76
C ALA A 164 -25.29 6.26 -11.79
N ASP A 165 -26.01 6.90 -10.85
CA ASP A 165 -26.01 8.36 -10.73
C ASP A 165 -24.78 8.76 -9.90
N ASN A 166 -23.63 8.90 -10.58
CA ASN A 166 -22.36 9.23 -9.95
C ASN A 166 -22.25 10.76 -9.76
N ARG A 167 -22.98 11.32 -8.78
CA ARG A 167 -23.08 12.79 -8.62
C ARG A 167 -21.85 13.48 -8.03
N THR A 168 -20.83 12.75 -7.56
CA THR A 168 -19.73 13.38 -6.77
C THR A 168 -18.30 13.07 -7.19
N ALA A 169 -18.03 12.28 -8.23
CA ALA A 169 -16.66 12.01 -8.64
C ALA A 169 -16.46 12.18 -10.15
N LYS A 170 -15.88 13.32 -10.56
CA LYS A 170 -15.15 13.39 -11.83
C LYS A 170 -13.88 12.53 -11.67
N LEU A 171 -13.93 11.31 -12.19
CA LEU A 171 -12.73 10.48 -12.38
C LEU A 171 -11.85 11.16 -13.45
N PRO A 172 -10.59 11.52 -13.17
CA PRO A 172 -9.65 11.84 -14.24
C PRO A 172 -9.32 10.56 -15.02
N ILE A 173 -9.48 10.63 -16.35
CA ILE A 173 -8.95 9.64 -17.30
C ILE A 173 -7.43 9.77 -17.34
#